data_AF-A0A9X3EN64-F1
#
_entry.id   AF-A0A9X3EN64-F1
#
_cell.length_a   1.000
_cell.length_b   1.000
_cell.length_c   1.000
_cell.angle_alpha   90.00
_cell.angle_beta   90.00
_cell.angle_gamma   90.00
#
_symmetry.space_group_name_H-M   'P 1'
#
loop_
_entity.id
_entity.type
_entity.pdbx_description
1 polymer ?
#
loop_
_entity_poly.entity_id
_entity_poly.type
_entity_poly.pdbx_seq_one_letter_code
_entity_poly.pdbx_strand_id
1 'polypeptide(L)'
;MIRDLEEFRRLFRLHIPAAEHLAYYLETLARSPQYADLPALAGRFAAFEQRLAAQGLTVADYRQQQLLALRDELAAVPALSRLCAAAVGPAPATRNRLSEQTGAWFVSLDLREANFSVLKLYDDEGVLGDGPWAEFCAARGVDPVLASSKAFRQALFGYLEPKKVQRVQLGLTAALADDLRKGGLDERRIAVLSHDELILGFPGDDAGLAELRAVLARLAAAPRRPALRASVFRSAVVEPGIDLRAFYDLAGDGPPALRHRALVGVPGNLFYVYFKRHVLAAPLDRRDLYFRVEHRLAQWVVDDLPPAS
;
A
#
# COMPACT_ATOMS: atom_id res chain seq x y z
N MET A 1 -12.31 19.06 -13.30
CA MET A 1 -13.21 18.36 -12.35
C MET A 1 -13.24 16.89 -12.74
N ILE A 2 -13.14 15.99 -11.77
CA ILE A 2 -13.23 14.53 -12.00
C ILE A 2 -14.66 14.20 -12.43
N ARG A 3 -14.83 13.49 -13.54
CA ARG A 3 -16.16 13.12 -14.06
C ARG A 3 -16.58 11.74 -13.57
N ASP A 4 -15.65 10.79 -13.56
CA ASP A 4 -15.83 9.40 -13.13
C ASP A 4 -15.24 9.20 -11.73
N LEU A 5 -16.03 9.59 -10.72
CA LEU A 5 -15.62 9.49 -9.33
C LEU A 5 -15.46 8.03 -8.87
N GLU A 6 -16.26 7.10 -9.40
CA GLU A 6 -16.19 5.69 -8.99
C GLU A 6 -14.87 5.06 -9.46
N GLU A 7 -14.44 5.33 -10.70
CA GLU A 7 -13.13 4.89 -11.17
C GLU A 7 -11.98 5.53 -10.39
N PHE A 8 -12.06 6.84 -10.12
CA PHE A 8 -11.07 7.53 -9.30
C PHE A 8 -10.95 6.88 -7.91
N ARG A 9 -12.07 6.64 -7.23
CA ARG A 9 -12.12 5.97 -5.92
C ARG A 9 -11.52 4.58 -5.98
N ARG A 10 -11.83 3.81 -7.03
CA ARG A 10 -11.33 2.43 -7.17
C ARG A 10 -9.84 2.37 -7.44
N LEU A 11 -9.33 3.19 -8.35
CA LEU A 11 -7.92 3.20 -8.74
C LEU A 11 -7.01 3.65 -7.60
N PHE A 12 -7.49 4.58 -6.76
CA PHE A 12 -6.70 5.17 -5.68
C PHE A 12 -7.14 4.75 -4.27
N ARG A 13 -8.12 3.84 -4.18
CA ARG A 13 -8.64 3.28 -2.91
C ARG A 13 -9.10 4.34 -1.91
N LEU A 14 -9.80 5.35 -2.42
CA LEU A 14 -10.30 6.44 -1.60
C LEU A 14 -11.73 6.16 -1.14
N HIS A 15 -11.99 6.42 0.15
CA HIS A 15 -13.34 6.43 0.67
C HIS A 15 -13.92 7.83 0.44
N ILE A 16 -14.83 7.99 -0.53
CA ILE A 16 -15.51 9.27 -0.79
C ILE A 16 -17.02 8.98 -0.81
N PRO A 17 -17.72 9.22 0.31
CA PRO A 17 -19.12 8.84 0.48
C PRO A 17 -20.10 9.53 -0.48
N ALA A 18 -19.89 10.82 -0.74
CA ALA A 18 -20.82 11.69 -1.45
C ALA A 18 -20.07 12.50 -2.51
N ALA A 19 -20.57 12.48 -3.75
CA ALA A 19 -19.91 13.10 -4.90
C ALA A 19 -19.99 14.63 -4.85
N GLU A 20 -21.13 15.15 -4.39
CA GLU A 20 -21.39 16.58 -4.16
C GLU A 20 -20.43 17.22 -3.12
N HIS A 21 -19.71 16.40 -2.35
CA HIS A 21 -18.72 16.84 -1.37
C HIS A 21 -17.30 16.41 -1.72
N LEU A 22 -17.03 16.06 -2.97
CA LEU A 22 -15.71 15.61 -3.43
C LEU A 22 -14.59 16.57 -3.00
N ALA A 23 -14.75 17.87 -3.25
CA ALA A 23 -13.74 18.88 -2.90
C ALA A 23 -13.38 18.84 -1.41
N TYR A 24 -14.41 18.80 -0.55
CA TYR A 24 -14.26 18.70 0.90
C TYR A 24 -13.45 17.47 1.33
N TYR A 25 -13.74 16.29 0.78
CA TYR A 25 -13.03 15.06 1.14
C TYR A 25 -11.58 15.07 0.66
N LEU A 26 -11.31 15.57 -0.56
CA LEU A 26 -9.95 15.69 -1.08
C LEU A 26 -9.12 16.68 -0.24
N GLU A 27 -9.70 17.83 0.10
CA GLU A 27 -9.07 18.83 0.96
C GLU A 27 -8.82 18.27 2.36
N THR A 28 -9.79 17.55 2.94
CA THR A 28 -9.66 16.93 4.26
C THR A 28 -8.53 15.91 4.29
N LEU A 29 -8.47 15.01 3.29
CA LEU A 29 -7.39 14.03 3.17
C LEU A 29 -6.02 14.72 3.01
N ALA A 30 -5.92 15.72 2.13
CA ALA A 30 -4.68 16.42 1.80
C ALA A 30 -4.05 17.16 2.99
N ARG A 31 -4.80 17.39 4.08
CA ARG A 31 -4.26 17.93 5.34
C ARG A 31 -3.31 16.98 6.06
N SER A 32 -3.36 15.67 5.77
CA SER A 32 -2.34 14.72 6.25
C SER A 32 -1.20 14.61 5.24
N PRO A 33 0.08 14.62 5.67
CA PRO A 33 1.21 14.41 4.77
C PRO A 33 1.13 13.09 3.99
N GLN A 34 0.40 12.09 4.49
CA GLN A 34 0.15 10.83 3.78
C GLN A 34 -0.55 11.03 2.43
N TYR A 35 -1.40 12.04 2.32
CA TYR A 35 -2.22 12.32 1.13
C TYR A 35 -1.90 13.67 0.50
N ALA A 36 -0.73 14.24 0.78
CA ALA A 36 -0.33 15.56 0.28
C ALA A 36 -0.39 15.68 -1.25
N ASP A 37 -0.09 14.59 -1.97
CA ASP A 37 -0.10 14.55 -3.44
C ASP A 37 -1.50 14.33 -4.04
N LEU A 38 -2.53 14.12 -3.22
CA LEU A 38 -3.87 13.78 -3.68
C LEU A 38 -4.50 14.85 -4.60
N PRO A 39 -4.36 16.17 -4.32
CA PRO A 39 -4.86 17.19 -5.25
C PRO A 39 -4.17 17.14 -6.62
N ALA A 40 -2.85 16.93 -6.65
CA ALA A 40 -2.11 16.79 -7.90
C ALA A 40 -2.53 15.52 -8.66
N LEU A 41 -2.78 14.43 -7.93
CA LEU A 41 -3.29 13.17 -8.49
C LEU A 41 -4.69 13.33 -9.08
N ALA A 42 -5.59 14.02 -8.39
CA ALA A 42 -6.93 14.36 -8.89
C ALA A 42 -6.86 15.20 -10.18
N GLY A 43 -5.95 16.16 -10.25
CA GLY A 43 -5.68 16.95 -11.45
C GLY A 43 -5.20 16.09 -12.63
N ARG A 44 -4.22 15.20 -12.39
CA ARG A 44 -3.73 14.27 -13.42
C ARG A 44 -4.82 13.33 -13.92
N PHE A 45 -5.66 12.83 -13.01
CA PHE A 45 -6.79 11.97 -13.38
C PHE A 45 -7.80 12.72 -14.25
N ALA A 46 -8.20 13.93 -13.87
CA ALA A 46 -9.13 14.73 -14.68
C ALA A 46 -8.58 15.04 -16.08
N ALA A 47 -7.28 15.32 -16.21
CA ALA A 47 -6.64 15.51 -17.51
C ALA A 47 -6.61 14.22 -18.34
N PHE A 48 -6.39 13.07 -17.70
CA PHE A 48 -6.45 11.76 -18.33
C PHE A 48 -7.86 11.43 -18.84
N GLU A 49 -8.89 11.67 -18.03
CA GLU A 49 -10.30 11.52 -18.44
C GLU A 49 -10.63 12.37 -19.69
N GLN A 50 -10.16 13.62 -19.73
CA GLN A 50 -10.39 14.50 -20.87
C GLN A 50 -9.71 13.99 -22.15
N ARG A 51 -8.47 13.48 -22.05
CA ARG A 51 -7.76 12.88 -23.19
C ARG A 51 -8.48 11.65 -23.74
N LEU A 52 -9.02 10.79 -22.88
CA LEU A 52 -9.77 9.61 -23.30
C LEU A 52 -11.13 9.98 -23.90
N ALA A 53 -11.84 10.95 -23.32
CA ALA A 53 -13.11 11.42 -23.85
C ALA A 53 -12.96 12.00 -25.28
N ALA A 54 -11.84 12.67 -25.57
CA ALA A 54 -11.52 13.14 -26.93
C ALA A 54 -11.33 12.01 -27.95
N GLN A 55 -11.07 10.78 -27.48
CA GLN A 55 -10.95 9.56 -28.30
C GLN A 55 -12.24 8.72 -28.27
N GLY A 56 -13.31 9.20 -27.64
CA GLY A 56 -14.56 8.45 -27.47
C GLY A 56 -14.46 7.30 -26.46
N LEU A 57 -13.49 7.32 -25.54
CA LEU A 57 -13.28 6.27 -24.54
C LEU A 57 -13.59 6.77 -23.13
N THR A 58 -14.10 5.87 -22.29
CA THR A 58 -14.14 6.08 -20.83
C THR A 58 -12.85 5.58 -20.17
N VAL A 59 -12.60 5.99 -18.92
CA VAL A 59 -11.49 5.43 -18.11
C VAL A 59 -11.64 3.92 -17.92
N ALA A 60 -12.87 3.46 -17.70
CA ALA A 60 -13.17 2.05 -17.53
C ALA A 60 -12.82 1.24 -18.80
N ASP A 61 -13.19 1.75 -19.98
CA ASP A 61 -12.88 1.12 -21.28
C ASP A 61 -11.39 1.01 -21.50
N TYR A 62 -10.67 2.14 -21.38
CA TYR A 62 -9.22 2.17 -21.58
C TYR A 62 -8.52 1.23 -20.59
N ARG A 63 -8.92 1.26 -19.31
CA ARG A 63 -8.36 0.36 -18.29
C ARG A 63 -8.61 -1.10 -18.63
N GLN A 64 -9.80 -1.46 -19.12
CA GLN A 64 -10.11 -2.83 -19.52
C GLN A 64 -9.28 -3.26 -20.74
N GLN A 65 -9.13 -2.40 -21.74
CA GLN A 65 -8.30 -2.66 -22.92
C GLN A 65 -6.83 -2.90 -22.52
N GLN A 66 -6.27 -2.01 -21.71
CA GLN A 66 -4.89 -2.15 -21.22
C GLN A 66 -4.71 -3.40 -20.37
N LEU A 67 -5.69 -3.73 -19.52
CA LEU A 67 -5.64 -4.94 -18.70
C LEU A 67 -5.59 -6.21 -19.57
N LEU A 68 -6.43 -6.30 -20.61
CA LEU A 68 -6.45 -7.46 -21.49
C LEU A 68 -5.17 -7.57 -22.31
N ALA A 69 -4.71 -6.46 -22.90
CA ALA A 69 -3.48 -6.43 -23.68
C ALA A 69 -2.26 -6.87 -22.85
N LEU A 70 -2.08 -6.29 -21.66
CA LEU A 70 -0.98 -6.65 -20.77
C LEU A 70 -1.10 -8.07 -20.22
N ARG A 71 -2.33 -8.56 -19.98
CA ARG A 71 -2.55 -9.94 -19.52
C ARG A 71 -2.06 -10.91 -20.58
N ASP A 72 -2.46 -10.72 -21.83
CA ASP A 72 -2.12 -11.63 -22.91
C ASP A 72 -0.61 -11.61 -23.19
N GLU A 73 0.00 -10.44 -23.12
CA GLU A 73 1.46 -10.31 -23.23
C GLU A 73 2.19 -11.01 -22.09
N LEU A 74 1.82 -10.75 -20.83
CA LEU A 74 2.44 -11.40 -19.66
C LEU A 74 2.15 -12.91 -19.61
N ALA A 75 1.03 -13.36 -20.16
CA ALA A 75 0.73 -14.79 -20.28
C ALA A 75 1.68 -15.50 -21.26
N ALA A 76 2.18 -14.77 -22.25
CA ALA A 76 3.07 -15.31 -23.29
C ALA A 76 4.56 -15.25 -22.90
N VAL A 77 4.96 -14.51 -21.85
CA VAL A 77 6.39 -14.42 -21.50
C VAL A 77 6.91 -15.73 -20.88
N PRO A 78 8.11 -16.22 -21.28
CA PRO A 78 8.72 -17.42 -20.70
C PRO A 78 8.88 -17.36 -19.18
N ALA A 79 9.07 -16.16 -18.63
CA ALA A 79 9.19 -15.92 -17.20
C ALA A 79 7.99 -16.43 -16.40
N LEU A 80 6.77 -16.29 -16.94
CA LEU A 80 5.58 -16.79 -16.26
C LEU A 80 5.58 -18.32 -16.23
N SER A 81 5.89 -18.97 -17.35
CA SER A 81 6.00 -20.43 -17.43
C SER A 81 7.04 -20.98 -16.46
N ARG A 82 8.22 -20.33 -16.35
CA ARG A 82 9.25 -20.69 -15.37
C ARG A 82 8.79 -20.49 -13.93
N LEU A 83 8.16 -19.34 -13.62
CA LEU A 83 7.58 -19.08 -12.31
C LEU A 83 6.59 -20.19 -11.94
N CYS A 84 5.70 -20.59 -12.86
CA CYS A 84 4.70 -21.64 -12.66
C CYS A 84 5.34 -23.02 -12.44
N ALA A 85 6.38 -23.34 -13.21
CA ALA A 85 7.13 -24.59 -13.09
C ALA A 85 8.02 -24.66 -11.83
N ALA A 86 8.41 -23.51 -11.27
CA ALA A 86 9.33 -23.46 -10.14
C ALA A 86 8.83 -24.31 -8.96
N ALA A 87 9.66 -25.21 -8.45
CA ALA A 87 9.34 -25.92 -7.21
C ALA A 87 9.22 -24.89 -6.08
N VAL A 88 8.07 -24.85 -5.44
CA VAL A 88 7.89 -24.04 -4.22
C VAL A 88 7.62 -25.04 -3.11
N GLY A 89 8.48 -25.00 -2.08
CA GLY A 89 8.36 -25.86 -0.92
C GLY A 89 7.04 -25.67 -0.16
N PRO A 90 6.89 -26.35 1.00
CA PRO A 90 5.75 -26.11 1.86
C PRO A 90 5.67 -24.62 2.22
N ALA A 91 4.46 -24.07 2.23
CA ALA A 91 4.26 -22.67 2.56
C ALA A 91 4.69 -22.43 4.03
N PRO A 92 5.60 -21.47 4.29
CA PRO A 92 5.91 -21.04 5.64
C PRO A 92 4.64 -20.62 6.38
N ALA A 93 4.58 -20.84 7.69
CA ALA A 93 3.45 -20.36 8.48
C ALA A 93 3.45 -18.83 8.53
N THR A 94 2.32 -18.21 8.18
CA THR A 94 2.13 -16.77 8.43
C THR A 94 1.97 -16.53 9.93
N ARG A 95 2.35 -15.33 10.38
CA ARG A 95 2.27 -14.93 11.79
C ARG A 95 1.87 -13.45 11.88
N ASN A 96 1.06 -13.11 12.87
CA ASN A 96 0.82 -11.73 13.27
C ASN A 96 0.71 -11.63 14.80
N ARG A 97 1.68 -10.97 15.41
CA ARG A 97 1.81 -10.70 16.85
C ARG A 97 2.00 -9.20 17.12
N LEU A 98 1.61 -8.35 16.17
CA LEU A 98 1.86 -6.92 16.25
C LEU A 98 1.19 -6.31 17.49
N SER A 99 -0.02 -6.78 17.84
CA SER A 99 -0.76 -6.36 19.03
C SER A 99 -0.12 -6.82 20.35
N GLU A 100 0.76 -7.82 20.34
CA GLU A 100 1.46 -8.31 21.54
C GLU A 100 2.64 -7.40 21.92
N GLN A 101 3.10 -6.54 21.01
CA GLN A 101 4.30 -5.70 21.16
C GLN A 101 3.92 -4.22 21.27
N THR A 102 3.05 -3.89 22.23
CA THR A 102 2.61 -2.51 22.44
C THR A 102 3.77 -1.57 22.80
N GLY A 103 3.76 -0.36 22.27
CA GLY A 103 4.81 0.64 22.51
C GLY A 103 6.15 0.39 21.81
N ALA A 104 6.31 -0.73 21.10
CA ALA A 104 7.53 -1.08 20.36
C ALA A 104 7.84 -0.12 19.20
N TRP A 105 9.11 -0.11 18.80
CA TRP A 105 9.53 0.35 17.48
C TRP A 105 9.36 -0.77 16.46
N PHE A 106 8.78 -0.46 15.31
CA PHE A 106 8.61 -1.43 14.24
C PHE A 106 9.32 -0.99 12.97
N VAL A 107 9.83 -1.97 12.23
CA VAL A 107 10.21 -1.81 10.82
C VAL A 107 9.43 -2.82 9.99
N SER A 108 8.64 -2.31 9.06
CA SER A 108 8.02 -3.10 8.00
C SER A 108 8.96 -3.17 6.81
N LEU A 109 9.24 -4.38 6.33
CA LEU A 109 10.05 -4.70 5.16
C LEU A 109 9.10 -5.26 4.09
N ASP A 110 8.63 -4.39 3.19
CA ASP A 110 7.76 -4.75 2.07
C ASP A 110 8.58 -5.11 0.81
N LEU A 111 8.15 -6.13 0.07
CA LEU A 111 8.62 -6.35 -1.30
C LEU A 111 8.09 -5.22 -2.22
N ARG A 112 8.98 -4.43 -2.82
CA ARG A 112 8.55 -3.39 -3.78
C ARG A 112 7.90 -4.04 -4.99
N GLU A 113 6.67 -3.62 -5.28
CA GLU A 113 5.93 -4.08 -6.47
C GLU A 113 5.86 -5.60 -6.58
N ALA A 114 5.64 -6.26 -5.42
CA ALA A 114 5.87 -7.68 -5.18
C ALA A 114 5.47 -8.61 -6.34
N ASN A 115 4.32 -8.40 -6.96
CA ASN A 115 3.83 -9.25 -8.05
C ASN A 115 4.73 -9.18 -9.30
N PHE A 116 5.07 -7.97 -9.74
CA PHE A 116 5.91 -7.75 -10.91
C PHE A 116 7.37 -8.13 -10.61
N SER A 117 7.87 -7.74 -9.45
CA SER A 117 9.25 -8.05 -9.06
C SER A 117 9.51 -9.55 -8.90
N VAL A 118 8.51 -10.33 -8.44
CA VAL A 118 8.63 -11.80 -8.38
C VAL A 118 8.65 -12.41 -9.76
N LEU A 119 7.81 -11.95 -10.69
CA LEU A 119 7.84 -12.44 -12.07
C LEU A 119 9.22 -12.18 -12.72
N LYS A 120 9.81 -11.01 -12.47
CA LYS A 120 11.14 -10.64 -12.94
C LYS A 120 12.28 -11.52 -12.42
N LEU A 121 12.13 -12.21 -11.29
CA LEU A 121 13.15 -13.17 -10.82
C LEU A 121 13.30 -14.35 -11.78
N TYR A 122 12.32 -14.57 -12.65
CA TYR A 122 12.30 -15.65 -13.62
C TYR A 122 12.45 -15.12 -15.04
N ASP A 123 12.81 -13.85 -15.26
CA ASP A 123 12.95 -13.24 -16.59
C ASP A 123 14.41 -13.22 -17.06
N ASP A 124 14.97 -14.41 -17.29
CA ASP A 124 16.38 -14.57 -17.69
C ASP A 124 16.69 -13.90 -19.05
N GLU A 125 15.70 -13.78 -19.93
CA GLU A 125 15.86 -13.12 -21.23
C GLU A 125 15.64 -11.60 -21.20
N GLY A 126 15.27 -11.03 -20.04
CA GLY A 126 15.08 -9.59 -19.88
C GLY A 126 13.90 -9.00 -20.67
N VAL A 127 12.89 -9.79 -21.02
CA VAL A 127 11.73 -9.36 -21.81
C VAL A 127 10.89 -8.31 -21.08
N LEU A 128 10.88 -8.36 -19.76
CA LEU A 128 10.18 -7.41 -18.88
C LEU A 128 11.01 -6.13 -18.62
N GLY A 129 12.27 -6.11 -19.06
CA GLY A 129 13.23 -5.03 -18.83
C GLY A 129 13.74 -4.95 -17.39
N ASP A 130 14.79 -4.14 -17.16
CA ASP A 130 15.42 -4.00 -15.85
C ASP A 130 14.71 -3.01 -14.90
N GLY A 131 13.85 -2.14 -15.45
CA GLY A 131 13.13 -1.11 -14.73
C GLY A 131 11.99 -1.59 -13.80
N PRO A 132 11.41 -0.67 -13.00
CA PRO A 132 10.19 -0.91 -12.24
C PRO A 132 8.96 -1.08 -13.14
N TRP A 133 7.84 -1.47 -12.53
CA TRP A 133 6.54 -1.64 -13.18
C TRP A 133 6.11 -0.43 -14.02
N ALA A 134 6.40 0.79 -13.55
CA ALA A 134 6.06 2.01 -14.25
C ALA A 134 6.79 2.14 -15.60
N GLU A 135 8.05 1.71 -15.69
CA GLU A 135 8.82 1.72 -16.94
C GLU A 135 8.32 0.65 -17.91
N PHE A 136 8.01 -0.55 -17.39
CA PHE A 136 7.37 -1.62 -18.17
C PHE A 136 6.05 -1.15 -18.80
N CYS A 137 5.23 -0.44 -18.03
CA CYS A 137 3.98 0.17 -18.48
C CYS A 137 4.21 1.27 -19.53
N ALA A 138 5.17 2.17 -19.28
CA ALA A 138 5.48 3.28 -20.18
C ALA A 138 5.94 2.78 -21.56
N ALA A 139 6.77 1.73 -21.60
CA ALA A 139 7.21 1.09 -22.85
C ALA A 139 6.06 0.53 -23.70
N ARG A 140 4.88 0.31 -23.09
CA ARG A 140 3.66 -0.22 -23.73
C ARG A 140 2.58 0.83 -23.93
N GLY A 141 2.90 2.11 -23.70
CA GLY A 141 1.95 3.21 -23.88
C GLY A 141 0.82 3.24 -22.84
N VAL A 142 1.01 2.59 -21.69
CA VAL A 142 0.04 2.65 -20.59
C VAL A 142 0.15 4.01 -19.91
N ASP A 143 -0.98 4.72 -19.78
CA ASP A 143 -1.00 6.04 -19.15
C ASP A 143 -0.47 5.99 -17.69
N PRO A 144 0.38 6.95 -17.26
CA PRO A 144 0.93 6.99 -15.90
C PRO A 144 -0.12 6.94 -14.78
N VAL A 145 -1.34 7.43 -15.03
CA VAL A 145 -2.46 7.36 -14.07
C VAL A 145 -2.82 5.91 -13.75
N LEU A 146 -2.86 5.03 -14.76
CA LEU A 146 -3.08 3.60 -14.55
C LEU A 146 -1.83 2.90 -14.03
N ALA A 147 -0.66 3.21 -14.59
CA ALA A 147 0.60 2.58 -14.20
C ALA A 147 0.91 2.75 -12.70
N SER A 148 0.56 3.90 -12.12
CA SER A 148 0.72 4.19 -10.69
C SER A 148 -0.36 3.56 -9.79
N SER A 149 -1.46 3.04 -10.35
CA SER A 149 -2.54 2.43 -9.57
C SER A 149 -2.18 1.02 -9.10
N LYS A 150 -2.05 0.86 -7.77
CA LYS A 150 -1.92 -0.47 -7.14
C LYS A 150 -3.12 -1.37 -7.48
N ALA A 151 -4.32 -0.81 -7.58
CA ALA A 151 -5.52 -1.55 -7.92
C ALA A 151 -5.46 -2.11 -9.37
N PHE A 152 -4.99 -1.31 -10.33
CA PHE A 152 -4.78 -1.77 -11.71
C PHE A 152 -3.77 -2.92 -11.77
N ARG A 153 -2.58 -2.74 -11.16
CA ARG A 153 -1.56 -3.80 -11.10
C ARG A 153 -2.11 -5.07 -10.45
N GLN A 154 -2.79 -4.96 -9.32
CA GLN A 154 -3.34 -6.13 -8.64
C GLN A 154 -4.43 -6.84 -9.45
N ALA A 155 -5.27 -6.08 -10.17
CA ALA A 155 -6.26 -6.68 -11.07
C ALA A 155 -5.58 -7.49 -12.18
N LEU A 156 -4.57 -6.93 -12.84
CA LEU A 156 -3.81 -7.63 -13.90
C LEU A 156 -3.20 -8.95 -13.39
N PHE A 157 -2.43 -8.90 -12.30
CA PHE A 157 -1.81 -10.10 -11.73
C PHE A 157 -2.81 -11.08 -11.11
N GLY A 158 -4.05 -10.66 -10.89
CA GLY A 158 -5.16 -11.54 -10.50
C GLY A 158 -5.60 -12.48 -11.63
N TYR A 159 -5.35 -12.14 -12.89
CA TYR A 159 -5.66 -12.98 -14.06
C TYR A 159 -4.54 -13.95 -14.45
N LEU A 160 -3.35 -13.82 -13.86
CA LEU A 160 -2.23 -14.70 -14.11
C LEU A 160 -2.27 -15.86 -13.10
N GLU A 161 -1.23 -16.03 -12.29
CA GLU A 161 -1.12 -17.12 -11.32
C GLU A 161 -0.95 -16.59 -9.89
N PRO A 162 -1.98 -15.90 -9.33
CA PRO A 162 -1.86 -15.15 -8.10
C PRO A 162 -1.45 -16.01 -6.90
N LYS A 163 -1.94 -17.26 -6.80
CA LYS A 163 -1.56 -18.18 -5.73
C LYS A 163 -0.09 -18.60 -5.82
N LYS A 164 0.41 -18.80 -7.04
CA LYS A 164 1.82 -19.15 -7.26
C LYS A 164 2.73 -17.99 -6.90
N VAL A 165 2.39 -16.79 -7.38
CA VAL A 165 3.08 -15.54 -7.06
C VAL A 165 3.14 -15.34 -5.55
N GLN A 166 2.00 -15.42 -4.85
CA GLN A 166 1.94 -15.29 -3.39
C GLN A 166 2.81 -16.31 -2.66
N ARG A 167 2.84 -17.57 -3.14
CA ARG A 167 3.68 -18.62 -2.51
C ARG A 167 5.17 -18.34 -2.67
N VAL A 168 5.59 -17.80 -3.82
CA VAL A 168 6.98 -17.37 -4.02
C VAL A 168 7.30 -16.15 -3.16
N GLN A 169 6.41 -15.15 -3.09
CA GLN A 169 6.57 -13.99 -2.22
C GLN A 169 6.77 -14.42 -0.76
N LEU A 170 5.94 -15.33 -0.25
CA LEU A 170 6.07 -15.88 1.10
C LEU A 170 7.38 -16.64 1.32
N GLY A 171 7.86 -17.37 0.31
CA GLY A 171 9.18 -18.00 0.35
C GLY A 171 10.32 -16.98 0.49
N LEU A 172 10.22 -15.85 -0.22
CA LEU A 172 11.21 -14.76 -0.15
C LEU A 172 11.19 -14.05 1.20
N THR A 173 10.01 -13.76 1.76
CA THR A 173 9.90 -13.13 3.09
C THR A 173 10.36 -14.07 4.20
N ALA A 174 10.09 -15.37 4.08
CA ALA A 174 10.62 -16.37 5.02
C ALA A 174 12.14 -16.53 4.93
N ALA A 175 12.71 -16.58 3.72
CA ALA A 175 14.16 -16.61 3.53
C ALA A 175 14.83 -15.35 4.11
N LEU A 176 14.21 -14.18 3.97
CA LEU A 176 14.69 -12.95 4.61
C LEU A 176 14.67 -13.07 6.14
N ALA A 177 13.61 -13.62 6.73
CA ALA A 177 13.54 -13.87 8.16
C ALA A 177 14.65 -14.83 8.62
N ASP A 178 14.90 -15.91 7.87
CA ASP A 178 15.97 -16.88 8.16
C ASP A 178 17.36 -16.24 8.11
N ASP A 179 17.64 -15.40 7.12
CA ASP A 179 18.90 -14.68 7.01
C ASP A 179 19.10 -13.70 8.18
N LEU A 180 18.03 -13.04 8.60
CA LEU A 180 18.07 -12.14 9.76
C LEU A 180 18.37 -12.92 11.05
N ARG A 181 17.75 -14.09 11.25
CA ARG A 181 18.02 -15.02 12.37
C ARG A 181 19.46 -15.53 12.37
N LYS A 182 19.98 -15.97 11.21
CA LYS A 182 21.39 -16.38 11.05
C LYS A 182 22.36 -15.25 11.41
N GLY A 183 21.95 -14.01 11.18
CA GLY A 183 22.67 -12.82 11.62
C GLY A 183 22.40 -12.37 13.06
N GLY A 184 21.81 -13.23 13.91
CA GLY A 184 21.63 -13.01 15.34
C GLY A 184 20.31 -12.36 15.76
N LEU A 185 19.35 -12.14 14.84
CA LEU A 185 18.04 -11.60 15.22
C LEU A 185 17.23 -12.64 16.01
N ASP A 186 16.77 -12.27 17.21
CA ASP A 186 15.87 -13.11 18.01
C ASP A 186 14.53 -13.33 17.29
N GLU A 187 14.05 -14.57 17.27
CA GLU A 187 12.73 -14.97 16.76
C GLU A 187 11.58 -14.11 17.29
N ARG A 188 11.67 -13.67 18.54
CA ARG A 188 10.66 -12.82 19.20
C ARG A 188 10.54 -11.44 18.53
N ARG A 189 11.56 -10.99 17.79
CA ARG A 189 11.52 -9.75 17.01
C ARG A 189 10.61 -9.87 15.80
N ILE A 190 10.31 -11.07 15.30
CA ILE A 190 9.43 -11.24 14.13
C ILE A 190 7.97 -11.08 14.57
N ALA A 191 7.45 -9.86 14.39
CA ALA A 191 6.09 -9.49 14.75
C ALA A 191 5.08 -9.95 13.68
N VAL A 192 5.40 -9.78 12.39
CA VAL A 192 4.54 -10.23 11.28
C VAL A 192 5.37 -10.93 10.23
N LEU A 193 4.90 -12.08 9.75
CA LEU A 193 5.41 -12.74 8.55
C LEU A 193 4.21 -13.03 7.64
N SER A 194 4.22 -12.39 6.47
CA SER A 194 3.18 -12.53 5.45
C SER A 194 3.81 -12.71 4.07
N HIS A 195 2.97 -12.80 3.03
CA HIS A 195 3.43 -13.04 1.66
C HIS A 195 4.36 -11.93 1.17
N ASP A 196 3.99 -10.65 1.31
CA ASP A 196 4.74 -9.51 0.77
C ASP A 196 5.36 -8.60 1.83
N GLU A 197 5.16 -8.88 3.12
CA GLU A 197 5.62 -8.05 4.23
C GLU A 197 6.19 -8.89 5.40
N LEU A 198 7.37 -8.47 5.88
CA LEU A 198 7.98 -8.91 7.14
C LEU A 198 8.06 -7.71 8.09
N ILE A 199 7.43 -7.79 9.27
CA ILE A 199 7.52 -6.74 10.30
C ILE A 199 8.36 -7.24 11.46
N LEU A 200 9.37 -6.45 11.81
CA LEU A 200 10.20 -6.67 13.00
C LEU A 200 9.80 -5.65 14.08
N GLY A 201 9.72 -6.09 15.34
CA GLY A 201 9.45 -5.25 16.50
C GLY A 201 10.61 -5.24 17.49
N PHE A 202 10.92 -4.05 18.01
CA PHE A 202 12.03 -3.74 18.91
C PHE A 202 11.51 -2.99 20.14
N PRO A 203 12.22 -3.03 21.29
CA PRO A 203 11.84 -2.27 22.48
C PRO A 203 11.61 -0.80 22.14
N GLY A 204 10.68 -0.15 22.84
CA GLY A 204 10.28 1.24 22.56
C GLY A 204 11.28 2.30 23.04
N ASP A 205 12.42 1.90 23.58
CA ASP A 205 13.46 2.76 24.14
C ASP A 205 14.58 3.07 23.11
N ASP A 206 15.59 3.84 23.55
CA ASP A 206 16.71 4.25 22.70
C ASP A 206 17.58 3.05 22.26
N ALA A 207 17.70 2.03 23.13
CA ALA A 207 18.45 0.81 22.82
C ALA A 207 17.75 0.01 21.70
N GLY A 208 16.42 -0.12 21.75
CA GLY A 208 15.64 -0.76 20.70
C GLY A 208 15.68 0.01 19.38
N LEU A 209 15.67 1.35 19.44
CA LEU A 209 15.86 2.18 18.25
C LEU A 209 17.26 2.00 17.62
N ALA A 210 18.31 1.91 18.44
CA ALA A 210 19.67 1.64 17.97
C ALA A 210 19.79 0.26 17.31
N GLU A 211 19.18 -0.79 17.90
CA GLU A 211 19.11 -2.14 17.33
C GLU A 211 18.40 -2.13 15.95
N LEU A 212 17.27 -1.43 15.86
CA LEU A 212 16.53 -1.26 14.60
C LEU A 212 17.39 -0.59 13.53
N ARG A 213 18.12 0.48 13.87
CA ARG A 213 19.03 1.18 12.95
C ARG A 213 20.15 0.26 12.45
N ALA A 214 20.73 -0.55 13.33
CA ALA A 214 21.76 -1.51 12.94
C ALA A 214 21.22 -2.56 11.95
N VAL A 215 19.99 -3.05 12.15
CA VAL A 215 19.34 -3.96 11.20
C VAL A 215 19.11 -3.30 9.84
N LEU A 216 18.62 -2.05 9.82
CA LEU A 216 18.43 -1.30 8.59
C LEU A 216 19.75 -1.04 7.84
N ALA A 217 20.81 -0.67 8.56
CA ALA A 217 22.14 -0.47 7.97
C ALA A 217 22.68 -1.76 7.35
N ARG A 218 22.53 -2.90 8.03
CA ARG A 218 22.90 -4.21 7.49
C ARG A 218 22.12 -4.58 6.23
N LEU A 219 20.81 -4.30 6.21
CA LEU A 219 19.97 -4.56 5.03
C LEU A 219 20.32 -3.63 3.86
N ALA A 220 20.66 -2.36 4.13
CA ALA A 220 21.08 -1.42 3.10
C ALA A 220 22.44 -1.80 2.48
N ALA A 221 23.36 -2.36 3.28
CA ALA A 221 24.66 -2.83 2.82
C ALA A 221 24.61 -4.10 1.96
N ALA A 222 23.50 -4.84 1.98
CA ALA A 222 23.30 -6.06 1.19
C ALA A 222 22.02 -5.94 0.34
N PRO A 223 22.07 -5.21 -0.80
CA PRO A 223 20.92 -5.05 -1.69
C PRO A 223 20.35 -6.41 -2.12
N ARG A 224 19.03 -6.51 -2.14
CA ARG A 224 18.30 -7.75 -2.48
C ARG A 224 17.49 -7.59 -3.75
N ARG A 225 17.21 -8.72 -4.40
CA ARG A 225 16.23 -8.85 -5.47
C ARG A 225 15.13 -9.81 -4.99
N PRO A 226 13.85 -9.39 -4.91
CA PRO A 226 13.34 -8.04 -5.15
C PRO A 226 13.86 -6.99 -4.18
N ALA A 227 13.84 -5.72 -4.60
CA ALA A 227 14.18 -4.61 -3.73
C ALA A 227 13.16 -4.49 -2.58
N LEU A 228 13.66 -4.24 -1.37
CA LEU A 228 12.84 -4.02 -0.18
C LEU A 228 12.50 -2.54 -0.01
N ARG A 229 11.33 -2.26 0.56
CA ARG A 229 10.99 -0.95 1.11
C ARG A 229 10.88 -1.10 2.62
N ALA A 230 11.74 -0.40 3.34
CA ALA A 230 11.65 -0.29 4.78
C ALA A 230 10.75 0.88 5.17
N SER A 231 9.83 0.67 6.11
CA SER A 231 9.05 1.73 6.75
C SER A 231 9.13 1.58 8.26
N VAL A 232 9.62 2.62 8.94
CA VAL A 232 9.73 2.63 10.40
C VAL A 232 8.49 3.26 11.00
N PHE A 233 7.90 2.63 12.01
CA PHE A 233 6.71 3.13 12.67
C PHE A 233 6.61 2.74 14.13
N ARG A 234 5.74 3.43 14.86
CA ARG A 234 5.19 2.99 16.15
C ARG A 234 3.70 2.79 16.02
N SER A 235 3.14 1.82 16.71
CA SER A 235 1.71 1.54 16.73
C SER A 235 1.13 1.87 18.10
N ALA A 236 -0.01 2.56 18.12
CA ALA A 236 -0.82 2.77 19.32
C ALA A 236 -2.24 2.29 19.06
N VAL A 237 -2.77 1.46 19.95
CA VAL A 237 -4.16 1.00 19.88
C VAL A 237 -5.07 2.19 20.17
N VAL A 238 -5.99 2.49 19.25
CA VAL A 238 -7.06 3.48 19.47
C VAL A 238 -8.25 2.77 20.10
N GLU A 239 -8.65 1.65 19.51
CA GLU A 239 -9.74 0.77 19.95
C GLU A 239 -9.41 -0.67 19.56
N PRO A 240 -10.09 -1.70 20.12
CA PRO A 240 -9.86 -3.08 19.73
C PRO A 240 -9.97 -3.29 18.21
N GLY A 241 -8.86 -3.65 17.56
CA GLY A 241 -8.78 -3.85 16.10
C GLY A 241 -8.48 -2.59 15.29
N ILE A 242 -8.35 -1.43 15.92
CA ILE A 242 -8.03 -0.15 15.28
C ILE A 242 -6.73 0.42 15.86
N ASP A 243 -5.73 0.60 15.00
CA ASP A 243 -4.44 1.15 15.36
C ASP A 243 -4.18 2.50 14.69
N LEU A 244 -3.53 3.40 15.43
CA LEU A 244 -2.88 4.59 14.89
C LEU A 244 -1.37 4.32 14.75
N ARG A 245 -0.89 4.26 13.51
CA ARG A 245 0.53 4.10 13.21
C ARG A 245 1.17 5.45 12.93
N ALA A 246 2.22 5.78 13.66
CA ALA A 246 3.07 6.94 13.41
C ALA A 246 4.32 6.48 12.64
N PHE A 247 4.53 6.99 11.43
CA PHE A 247 5.67 6.66 10.57
C PHE A 247 6.78 7.67 10.72
N TYR A 248 8.03 7.21 10.76
CA TYR A 248 9.19 8.05 11.02
C TYR A 248 10.25 7.92 9.93
N ASP A 249 10.91 9.02 9.64
CA ASP A 249 12.16 9.05 8.90
C ASP A 249 13.34 9.02 9.88
N LEU A 250 14.32 8.19 9.58
CA LEU A 250 15.51 7.97 10.39
C LEU A 250 16.71 8.62 9.70
N ALA A 251 17.12 9.81 10.16
CA ALA A 251 18.25 10.55 9.58
C ALA A 251 19.53 10.33 10.41
N GLY A 252 20.45 9.48 9.94
CA GLY A 252 21.70 9.17 10.63
C GLY A 252 21.46 8.73 12.08
N ASP A 253 22.21 9.28 13.04
CA ASP A 253 22.01 9.04 14.47
C ASP A 253 21.09 10.09 15.15
N GLY A 254 20.50 10.99 14.36
CA GLY A 254 19.58 12.02 14.85
C GLY A 254 18.23 11.45 15.32
N PRO A 255 17.43 12.26 16.05
CA PRO A 255 16.12 11.84 16.54
C PRO A 255 15.18 11.46 15.37
N PRO A 256 14.30 10.44 15.53
CA PRO A 256 13.31 10.09 14.53
C PRO A 256 12.40 11.27 14.20
N ALA A 257 12.27 11.64 12.93
CA ALA A 257 11.37 12.68 12.48
C ALA A 257 10.02 12.08 12.11
N LEU A 258 8.93 12.56 12.71
CA LEU A 258 7.58 12.10 12.35
C LEU A 258 7.26 12.52 10.92
N ARG A 259 7.00 11.54 10.05
CA ARG A 259 6.63 11.75 8.65
C ARG A 259 5.12 11.94 8.49
N HIS A 260 4.33 10.99 9.01
CA HIS A 260 2.87 11.06 9.01
C HIS A 260 2.27 10.05 10.00
N ARG A 261 0.95 10.14 10.20
CA ARG A 261 0.16 9.12 10.91
C ARG A 261 -0.83 8.49 9.95
N ALA A 262 -1.10 7.20 10.12
CA ALA A 262 -2.09 6.47 9.35
C ALA A 262 -2.93 5.57 10.26
N LEU A 263 -4.19 5.40 9.90
CA LEU A 263 -5.11 4.50 10.57
C LEU A 263 -5.07 3.11 9.93
N VAL A 264 -5.13 2.07 10.76
CA VAL A 264 -5.17 0.67 10.34
C VAL A 264 -6.35 -0.02 11.02
N GLY A 265 -7.10 -0.82 10.26
CA GLY A 265 -8.25 -1.58 10.78
C GLY A 265 -9.54 -0.79 10.92
N VAL A 266 -9.56 0.50 10.56
CA VAL A 266 -10.77 1.34 10.66
C VAL A 266 -11.84 0.88 9.65
N PRO A 267 -13.07 0.60 10.10
CA PRO A 267 -14.20 0.37 9.21
C PRO A 267 -14.39 1.54 8.24
N GLY A 268 -14.63 1.25 6.96
CA GLY A 268 -14.70 2.29 5.92
C GLY A 268 -15.73 3.38 6.23
N ASN A 269 -16.88 3.00 6.77
CA ASN A 269 -17.96 3.91 7.18
C ASN A 269 -17.63 4.80 8.39
N LEU A 270 -16.53 4.56 9.09
CA LEU A 270 -16.04 5.39 10.20
C LEU A 270 -14.74 6.12 9.86
N PHE A 271 -14.21 5.94 8.64
CA PHE A 271 -12.88 6.42 8.27
C PHE A 271 -12.66 7.91 8.57
N TYR A 272 -13.54 8.80 8.10
CA TYR A 272 -13.35 10.24 8.31
C TYR A 272 -13.50 10.67 9.77
N VAL A 273 -14.34 9.98 10.54
CA VAL A 273 -14.49 10.22 11.98
C VAL A 273 -13.16 9.99 12.70
N TYR A 274 -12.55 8.81 12.51
CA TYR A 274 -11.27 8.48 13.14
C TYR A 274 -10.14 9.31 12.55
N PHE A 275 -10.16 9.58 11.24
CA PHE A 275 -9.13 10.36 10.58
C PHE A 275 -9.07 11.78 11.13
N LYS A 276 -10.22 12.45 11.27
CA LYS A 276 -10.25 13.78 11.87
C LYS A 276 -9.85 13.78 13.34
N ARG A 277 -10.35 12.83 14.13
CA ARG A 277 -10.06 12.76 15.57
C ARG A 277 -8.60 12.44 15.87
N HIS A 278 -8.02 11.45 15.21
CA HIS A 278 -6.73 10.88 15.60
C HIS A 278 -5.56 11.28 14.68
N VAL A 279 -5.81 11.55 13.40
CA VAL A 279 -4.75 11.96 12.47
C VAL A 279 -4.65 13.48 12.41
N LEU A 280 -5.77 14.17 12.19
CA LEU A 280 -5.79 15.63 12.02
C LEU A 280 -5.97 16.41 13.33
N ALA A 281 -6.43 15.76 14.41
CA ALA A 281 -6.83 16.41 15.65
C ALA A 281 -7.76 17.62 15.41
N ALA A 282 -8.78 17.44 14.57
CA ALA A 282 -9.67 18.49 14.10
C ALA A 282 -11.13 18.19 14.44
N PRO A 283 -11.99 19.22 14.61
CA PRO A 283 -13.41 19.02 14.85
C PRO A 283 -14.08 18.32 13.67
N LEU A 284 -15.10 17.52 13.99
CA LEU A 284 -15.93 16.85 13.00
C LEU A 284 -16.80 17.86 12.25
N ASP A 285 -16.97 17.61 10.97
CA ASP A 285 -17.95 18.23 10.10
C ASP A 285 -19.05 17.20 9.84
N ARG A 286 -20.28 17.67 9.59
CA ARG A 286 -21.41 16.79 9.28
C ARG A 286 -21.10 15.82 8.13
N ARG A 287 -20.31 16.25 7.14
CA ARG A 287 -19.89 15.44 5.98
C ARG A 287 -18.99 14.26 6.36
N ASP A 288 -18.29 14.30 7.50
CA ASP A 288 -17.45 13.18 7.97
C ASP A 288 -18.25 11.98 8.45
N LEU A 289 -19.54 12.20 8.73
CA LEU A 289 -20.46 11.18 9.22
C LEU A 289 -21.14 10.43 8.09
N TYR A 290 -20.97 10.87 6.85
CA TYR A 290 -21.56 10.22 5.68
C TYR A 290 -20.84 8.93 5.32
N PHE A 291 -21.61 7.93 4.93
CA PHE A 291 -21.12 6.67 4.37
C PHE A 291 -22.16 6.09 3.42
N ARG A 292 -21.78 5.09 2.61
CA ARG A 292 -22.72 4.40 1.71
C ARG A 292 -23.03 2.99 2.21
N VAL A 293 -24.32 2.64 2.23
CA VAL A 293 -24.83 1.28 2.47
C VAL A 293 -25.79 0.96 1.35
N GLU A 294 -25.58 -0.16 0.65
CA GLU A 294 -26.45 -0.60 -0.45
C GLU A 294 -26.77 0.50 -1.48
N HIS A 295 -25.74 1.26 -1.87
CA HIS A 295 -25.82 2.39 -2.79
C HIS A 295 -26.62 3.61 -2.29
N ARG A 296 -27.06 3.63 -1.03
CA ARG A 296 -27.74 4.76 -0.40
C ARG A 296 -26.77 5.52 0.51
N LEU A 297 -26.91 6.84 0.54
CA LEU A 297 -26.18 7.69 1.48
C LEU A 297 -26.83 7.56 2.87
N ALA A 298 -26.02 7.27 3.87
CA ALA A 298 -26.39 7.21 5.27
C ALA A 298 -25.50 8.16 6.08
N GLN A 299 -25.95 8.52 7.28
CA GLN A 299 -25.20 9.37 8.20
C GLN A 299 -25.17 8.72 9.59
N TRP A 300 -24.00 8.71 10.23
CA TRP A 300 -23.92 8.38 11.65
C TRP A 300 -24.54 9.48 12.51
N VAL A 301 -25.28 9.07 13.54
CA VAL A 301 -25.71 9.98 14.61
C VAL A 301 -24.66 9.87 15.71
N VAL A 302 -24.05 11.00 16.07
CA VAL A 302 -23.07 11.09 17.16
C VAL A 302 -23.50 12.20 18.11
N ASP A 303 -23.26 12.00 19.40
CA ASP A 303 -23.75 12.90 20.46
C ASP A 303 -23.03 14.27 20.44
N ASP A 304 -21.82 14.35 19.89
CA ASP A 304 -20.91 15.51 19.97
C ASP A 304 -20.82 16.38 18.69
N LEU A 305 -21.87 16.46 17.86
CA LEU A 305 -21.86 17.37 16.72
C LEU A 305 -22.14 18.83 17.16
N PRO A 306 -21.33 19.81 16.74
CA PRO A 306 -21.74 21.21 16.88
C PRO A 306 -23.06 21.45 16.12
N PRO A 307 -23.97 22.30 16.66
CA PRO A 307 -25.27 22.56 16.05
C PRO A 307 -25.10 23.07 14.61
N ALA A 308 -25.99 22.65 13.73
CA ALA A 308 -25.96 23.06 12.32
C ALA A 308 -26.07 24.59 12.21
N SER A 309 -25.07 25.22 11.58
CA SER A 309 -25.15 26.62 11.13
C SER A 309 -25.89 26.73 9.81
#